data_AF-A0A3A3DHN9-F1
#
_entry.id   AF-A0A3A3DHN9-F1
#
_cell.length_a   1.000
_cell.length_b   1.000
_cell.length_c   1.000
_cell.angle_alpha   90.00
_cell.angle_beta   90.00
_cell.angle_gamma   90.00
#
_symmetry.space_group_name_H-M   'P 1'
#
loop_
_entity.id
_entity.type
_entity.pdbx_description
1 polymer ?
#
loop_
_entity_poly.entity_id
_entity_poly.type
_entity_poly.pdbx_seq_one_letter_code
_entity_poly.pdbx_strand_id
1 'polypeptide(L)'
;MPQLKSLRGAMGSYGRVTAGGIVDVTEAEAQKMIKTGRFVKATADDIKAAKAVLETSLKPGTTGATTGFSAMPEKPQPADRLQKMIETGEISPEEAKTMARLQISVSTEEVQALIQREADEIAAQFAAAQADQDARQAELDQREAALTAREEALTAAQAATAAPEVEAKAKPEADPKKAAK
;
A
#
# COMPACT_ATOMS: atom_id res chain seq x y z
N MET A 1 26.08 -1.26 -28.41
CA MET A 1 24.63 -1.15 -28.14
C MET A 1 24.07 -0.11 -29.08
N PRO A 2 23.09 -0.44 -29.93
CA PRO A 2 22.45 0.55 -30.80
C PRO A 2 21.72 1.62 -29.99
N GLN A 3 21.93 2.88 -30.38
CA GLN A 3 21.24 4.05 -29.83
C GLN A 3 20.05 4.42 -30.71
N LEU A 4 18.89 4.51 -30.08
CA LEU A 4 17.64 4.87 -30.75
C LEU A 4 17.13 6.21 -30.24
N LYS A 5 16.72 7.06 -31.18
CA LYS A 5 16.02 8.31 -30.91
C LYS A 5 14.52 8.06 -30.93
N SER A 6 13.83 8.48 -29.87
CA SER A 6 12.37 8.39 -29.81
C SER A 6 11.72 9.52 -30.62
N LEU A 7 10.75 9.21 -31.48
CA LEU A 7 9.99 10.23 -32.21
C LEU A 7 8.88 10.85 -31.34
N ARG A 8 8.40 10.11 -30.34
CA ARG A 8 7.33 10.52 -29.42
C ARG A 8 7.66 10.11 -27.99
N GLY A 9 6.95 10.64 -27.00
CA GLY A 9 7.07 10.14 -25.62
C GLY A 9 6.75 8.64 -25.56
N ALA A 10 7.66 7.84 -25.01
CA ALA A 10 7.51 6.40 -24.89
C ALA A 10 7.88 5.94 -23.48
N MET A 11 7.24 4.85 -23.03
CA MET A 11 7.54 4.21 -21.75
C MET A 11 7.69 2.71 -22.00
N GLY A 12 8.74 2.11 -21.45
CA GLY A 12 8.98 0.67 -21.57
C GLY A 12 9.94 0.15 -20.51
N SER A 13 10.51 -1.04 -20.75
CA SER A 13 11.53 -1.66 -19.89
C SER A 13 12.79 -0.81 -19.70
N TYR A 14 13.04 0.09 -20.64
CA TYR A 14 14.11 1.09 -20.67
C TYR A 14 13.72 2.41 -19.99
N GLY A 15 12.61 2.44 -19.24
CA GLY A 15 12.12 3.62 -18.52
C GLY A 15 11.26 4.55 -19.37
N ARG A 16 11.12 5.79 -18.91
CA ARG A 16 10.38 6.86 -19.60
C ARG A 16 11.33 7.67 -20.47
N VAL A 17 10.99 7.81 -21.74
CA VAL A 17 11.78 8.51 -22.75
C VAL A 17 10.93 9.62 -23.33
N THR A 18 11.42 10.86 -23.27
CA THR A 18 10.77 12.01 -23.87
C THR A 18 10.88 11.96 -25.40
N ALA A 19 10.06 12.75 -26.10
CA ALA A 19 10.23 12.91 -27.55
C ALA A 19 11.63 13.50 -27.83
N GLY A 20 12.38 12.88 -28.74
CA GLY A 20 13.78 13.21 -29.03
C GLY A 20 14.79 12.60 -28.07
N GLY A 21 14.36 11.90 -27.01
CA GLY A 21 15.26 11.20 -26.08
C GLY A 21 15.97 10.01 -26.74
N ILE A 22 17.18 9.71 -26.25
CA ILE A 22 18.01 8.60 -26.73
C ILE A 22 17.97 7.44 -25.73
N VAL A 23 17.86 6.22 -26.25
CA VAL A 23 17.85 4.99 -25.48
C VAL A 23 18.91 4.04 -26.01
N ASP A 24 19.68 3.46 -25.10
CA ASP A 24 20.55 2.32 -25.37
C ASP A 24 19.75 1.03 -25.21
N VAL A 25 19.64 0.25 -26.28
CA VAL A 25 18.90 -1.04 -26.27
C VAL A 25 19.73 -2.14 -26.93
N THR A 26 19.30 -3.40 -26.76
CA THR A 26 19.90 -4.54 -27.47
C THR A 26 19.51 -4.52 -28.96
N GLU A 27 20.29 -5.17 -29.83
CA GLU A 27 20.00 -5.22 -31.27
C GLU A 27 18.65 -5.87 -31.59
N ALA A 28 18.28 -6.90 -30.84
CA ALA A 28 17.02 -7.60 -30.99
C ALA A 28 15.80 -6.70 -30.68
N GLU A 29 15.92 -5.84 -29.66
CA GLU A 29 14.90 -4.87 -29.28
C GLU A 29 14.87 -3.68 -30.24
N ALA A 30 16.04 -3.23 -30.70
CA ALA A 30 16.15 -2.10 -31.60
C ALA A 30 15.35 -2.31 -32.89
N GLN A 31 15.43 -3.51 -33.47
CA GLN A 31 14.67 -3.86 -34.67
C GLN A 31 13.16 -3.85 -34.42
N LYS A 32 12.70 -4.35 -33.26
CA LYS A 32 11.28 -4.32 -32.89
C LYS A 32 10.80 -2.88 -32.76
N MET A 33 11.58 -2.03 -32.10
CA MET A 33 11.25 -0.62 -31.88
C MET A 33 11.19 0.19 -33.18
N ILE A 34 12.13 -0.01 -34.09
CA ILE A 34 12.11 0.63 -35.41
C ILE A 34 10.89 0.17 -36.21
N LYS A 35 10.53 -1.11 -36.17
CA LYS A 35 9.32 -1.65 -36.83
C LYS A 35 8.03 -1.02 -36.32
N THR A 36 7.96 -0.64 -35.04
CA THR A 36 6.78 0.06 -34.50
C THR A 36 6.65 1.50 -34.98
N GLY A 37 7.68 2.05 -35.67
CA GLY A 37 7.71 3.43 -36.14
C GLY A 37 7.78 4.48 -35.03
N ARG A 38 8.00 4.06 -33.79
CA ARG A 38 8.14 4.97 -32.63
C ARG A 38 9.58 5.46 -32.44
N PHE A 39 10.56 4.73 -32.98
CA PHE A 39 11.97 4.99 -32.81
C PHE A 39 12.71 4.97 -34.15
N VAL A 40 13.77 5.76 -34.25
CA VAL A 40 14.68 5.81 -35.40
C VAL A 40 16.12 5.63 -34.90
N LYS A 41 17.01 5.11 -35.74
CA LYS A 41 18.44 5.06 -35.42
C LYS A 41 18.96 6.47 -35.15
N ALA A 42 19.59 6.68 -33.99
CA ALA A 42 20.16 7.97 -33.65
C ALA A 42 21.36 8.28 -34.57
N THR A 43 21.38 9.49 -35.13
CA THR A 43 22.56 9.98 -35.86
C THR A 43 23.61 10.52 -34.89
N ALA A 44 24.84 10.73 -35.36
CA ALA A 44 25.89 11.30 -34.53
C ALA A 44 25.52 12.70 -33.97
N ASP A 45 24.76 13.49 -34.73
CA ASP A 45 24.31 14.81 -34.32
C ASP A 45 23.22 14.74 -33.26
N ASP A 46 22.30 13.77 -33.35
CA ASP A 46 21.30 13.52 -32.32
C ASP A 46 21.94 13.16 -30.98
N ILE A 47 22.99 12.32 -31.02
CA ILE A 47 23.73 11.89 -29.82
C ILE A 47 24.42 13.09 -29.17
N LYS A 48 25.02 13.97 -29.96
CA LYS A 48 25.61 15.21 -29.46
C LYS A 48 24.57 16.13 -28.81
N ALA A 49 23.42 16.31 -29.46
CA ALA A 49 22.34 17.13 -28.93
C ALA A 49 21.78 16.59 -27.60
N ALA A 50 21.55 15.28 -27.51
CA ALA A 50 21.07 14.66 -26.28
C ALA A 50 22.09 14.75 -25.14
N LYS A 51 23.38 14.56 -25.43
CA LYS A 51 24.46 14.75 -24.45
C LYS A 51 24.57 16.20 -23.98
N ALA A 52 24.44 17.17 -24.89
CA ALA A 52 24.44 18.58 -24.52
C ALA A 52 23.28 18.93 -23.58
N VAL A 53 22.08 18.39 -23.83
CA VAL A 53 20.92 18.56 -22.94
C VAL A 53 21.20 17.97 -21.56
N LEU A 54 21.73 16.75 -21.50
CA LEU A 54 22.10 16.10 -20.24
C LEU A 54 23.18 16.91 -19.50
N GLU A 55 24.23 17.37 -20.18
CA GLU A 55 25.27 18.21 -19.58
C GLU A 55 24.72 19.54 -19.06
N THR A 56 23.78 20.19 -19.77
CA THR A 56 23.10 21.38 -19.25
C THR A 56 22.22 21.07 -18.04
N SER A 57 21.62 19.88 -17.93
CA SER A 57 20.88 19.45 -16.75
C SER A 57 21.79 19.00 -15.59
N LEU A 58 22.99 18.50 -15.90
CA LEU A 58 23.97 18.01 -14.93
C LEU A 58 24.84 19.11 -14.34
N LYS A 59 24.92 20.29 -14.97
CA LYS A 59 25.56 21.48 -14.38
C LYS A 59 24.73 21.94 -13.17
N PRO A 60 25.21 21.77 -11.93
CA PRO A 60 24.55 22.35 -10.77
C PRO A 60 24.84 23.86 -10.83
N GLY A 61 23.80 24.66 -11.05
CA GLY A 61 23.89 26.11 -10.93
C GLY A 61 24.03 26.86 -12.25
N THR A 62 22.90 27.07 -12.93
CA THR A 62 22.57 28.42 -13.38
C THR A 62 21.29 28.84 -12.69
N THR A 63 21.47 29.56 -11.59
CA THR A 63 20.53 30.47 -10.96
C THR A 63 19.95 31.37 -12.06
N GLY A 64 18.79 30.99 -12.59
CA GLY A 64 18.17 31.63 -13.74
C GLY A 64 16.65 31.67 -13.57
N ALA A 65 16.20 32.55 -12.66
CA ALA A 65 14.98 33.35 -12.77
C ALA A 65 13.79 32.79 -13.60
N THR A 66 13.32 31.58 -13.33
CA THR A 66 11.98 31.17 -13.76
C THR A 66 10.98 31.55 -12.68
N THR A 67 10.12 32.51 -12.98
CA THR A 67 8.95 32.89 -12.20
C THR A 67 8.11 31.66 -11.87
N GLY A 68 8.20 31.14 -10.65
CA GLY A 68 7.21 30.18 -10.13
C GLY A 68 7.70 29.02 -9.25
N PHE A 69 9.01 28.75 -9.19
CA PHE A 69 9.53 27.72 -8.28
C PHE A 69 10.69 28.29 -7.48
N SER A 70 10.39 28.72 -6.25
CA SER A 70 11.41 29.02 -5.26
C SER A 70 12.36 27.83 -5.18
N ALA A 71 13.67 28.10 -5.32
CA ALA A 71 14.70 27.12 -5.02
C ALA A 71 14.34 26.45 -3.68
N MET A 72 14.36 25.12 -3.63
CA MET A 72 14.26 24.45 -2.34
C MET A 72 15.34 25.09 -1.46
N PRO A 73 14.98 25.63 -0.28
CA PRO A 73 15.98 26.15 0.62
C PRO A 73 16.99 25.04 0.85
N GLU A 74 18.28 25.36 0.68
CA GLU A 74 19.36 24.51 1.18
C GLU A 74 18.94 23.99 2.55
N LYS A 75 19.04 22.68 2.79
CA LYS A 75 18.73 22.09 4.09
C LYS A 75 19.41 22.98 5.13
N PRO A 76 18.64 23.72 5.97
CA PRO A 76 19.25 24.66 6.88
C PRO A 76 20.21 23.86 7.73
N GLN A 77 21.45 24.33 7.83
CA GLN A 77 22.39 23.74 8.77
C GLN A 77 21.70 23.71 10.14
N PRO A 78 21.90 22.68 10.97
CA PRO A 78 21.14 22.51 12.21
C PRO A 78 21.22 23.73 13.14
N ALA A 79 22.34 24.46 13.13
CA ALA A 79 22.49 25.73 13.83
C ALA A 79 21.52 26.82 13.34
N ASP A 80 21.28 26.85 12.02
CA ASP A 80 20.42 27.82 11.33
C ASP A 80 18.92 27.55 11.58
N ARG A 81 18.56 26.30 11.90
CA ARG A 81 17.17 25.92 12.21
C ARG A 81 16.74 26.35 13.61
N LEU A 82 17.58 26.14 14.62
CA LEU A 82 17.30 26.60 15.99
C LEU A 82 17.24 28.13 16.05
N GLN A 83 18.14 28.80 15.35
CA GLN A 83 18.13 30.26 15.24
C GLN A 83 16.82 30.77 14.63
N LYS A 84 16.35 30.15 13.54
CA LYS A 84 15.05 30.46 12.94
C LYS A 84 13.87 30.23 13.88
N MET A 85 13.86 29.15 14.67
CA MET A 85 12.78 28.88 15.63
C MET A 85 12.75 29.89 16.80
N ILE A 86 13.91 30.44 17.18
CA ILE A 86 13.99 31.55 18.15
C ILE A 86 13.44 32.83 17.51
N GLU A 87 13.82 33.12 16.27
CA GLU A 87 13.36 34.31 15.53
C GLU A 87 11.86 34.29 15.22
N THR A 88 11.27 33.12 14.95
CA THR A 88 9.82 32.96 14.77
C THR A 88 9.05 32.93 16.09
N GLY A 89 9.74 32.86 17.23
CA GLY A 89 9.14 32.78 18.56
C GLY A 89 8.52 31.42 18.87
N GLU A 90 8.83 30.38 18.10
CA GLU A 90 8.36 29.00 18.34
C GLU A 90 8.99 28.39 19.60
N ILE A 91 10.22 28.79 19.92
CA ILE A 91 10.93 28.37 21.13
C ILE A 91 11.64 29.55 21.78
N SER A 92 11.75 29.50 23.09
CA SER A 92 12.56 30.46 23.84
C SER A 92 14.07 30.19 23.67
N PRO A 93 14.94 31.21 23.84
CA PRO A 93 16.39 31.03 23.82
C PRO A 93 16.89 30.03 24.88
N GLU A 94 16.19 29.90 26.01
CA GLU A 94 16.51 28.93 27.06
C GLU A 94 16.17 27.50 26.63
N GLU A 95 15.03 27.28 25.97
CA GLU A 95 14.67 25.98 25.39
C GLU A 95 15.60 25.58 24.24
N ALA A 96 16.09 26.53 23.45
CA ALA A 96 17.09 26.24 22.43
C ALA A 96 18.42 25.75 23.05
N LYS A 97 18.84 26.32 24.18
CA LYS A 97 20.02 25.86 24.92
C LYS A 97 19.82 24.47 25.53
N THR A 98 18.62 24.16 26.04
CA THR A 98 18.33 22.81 26.56
C THR A 98 18.29 21.79 25.42
N MET A 99 17.67 22.11 24.29
CA MET A 99 17.69 21.25 23.10
C MET A 99 19.10 21.05 22.55
N ALA A 100 19.92 22.10 22.48
CA ALA A 100 21.32 21.98 22.09
C ALA A 100 22.13 21.08 23.05
N ARG A 101 21.90 21.20 24.37
CA ARG A 101 22.49 20.29 25.37
C ARG A 101 22.03 18.85 25.19
N LEU A 102 20.73 18.64 24.98
CA LEU A 102 20.14 17.31 24.76
C LEU A 102 20.65 16.68 23.47
N GLN A 103 20.80 17.46 22.41
CA GLN A 103 21.32 17.01 21.11
C GLN A 103 22.81 16.67 21.15
N ILE A 104 23.58 17.29 22.06
CA ILE A 104 24.97 16.89 22.33
C ILE A 104 25.01 15.59 23.14
N SER A 105 24.05 15.36 24.04
CA SER A 105 24.04 14.18 24.91
C SER A 105 23.40 12.94 24.29
N VAL A 106 22.46 13.10 23.35
CA VAL A 106 21.75 12.00 22.71
C VAL A 106 22.20 11.94 21.26
N SER A 107 22.98 10.92 20.93
CA SER A 107 23.43 10.69 19.56
C SER A 107 22.23 10.41 18.65
N THR A 108 22.34 10.77 17.37
CA THR A 108 21.28 10.46 16.39
C THR A 108 21.02 8.96 16.28
N GLU A 109 22.02 8.13 16.58
CA GLU A 109 21.93 6.66 16.60
C GLU A 109 21.08 6.16 17.77
N GLU A 110 21.20 6.73 18.97
CA GLU A 110 20.39 6.35 20.13
C GLU A 110 18.91 6.70 19.93
N VAL A 111 18.62 7.87 19.34
CA VAL A 111 17.23 8.24 18.99
C VAL A 111 16.66 7.27 17.96
N GLN A 112 17.43 6.93 16.93
CA GLN A 112 17.00 5.96 15.91
C GLN A 112 16.76 4.56 16.51
N ALA A 113 17.64 4.11 17.41
CA ALA A 113 17.49 2.83 18.09
C ALA A 113 16.23 2.80 18.97
N LEU A 114 15.93 3.90 19.66
CA LEU A 114 14.72 4.03 20.48
C LEU A 114 13.46 4.03 19.61
N ILE A 115 13.44 4.80 18.52
CA ILE A 115 12.34 4.80 17.56
C ILE A 115 12.12 3.41 16.97
N GLN A 116 13.20 2.71 16.60
CA GLN A 116 13.08 1.36 16.04
C GLN A 116 12.50 0.38 17.08
N ARG A 117 12.96 0.47 18.33
CA ARG A 117 12.43 -0.34 19.44
C ARG A 117 10.96 -0.08 19.69
N GLU A 118 10.54 1.19 19.71
CA GLU A 118 9.13 1.56 19.87
C GLU A 118 8.29 1.06 18.68
N ALA A 119 8.79 1.18 17.45
CA ALA A 119 8.13 0.67 16.27
C ALA A 119 7.95 -0.86 16.32
N ASP A 120 8.97 -1.60 16.76
CA ASP A 120 8.92 -3.06 16.91
C ASP A 120 7.93 -3.47 18.00
N GLU A 121 7.89 -2.74 19.13
CA GLU A 121 6.94 -2.98 20.22
C GLU A 121 5.49 -2.73 19.79
N ILE A 122 5.25 -1.63 19.06
CA ILE A 122 3.93 -1.31 18.49
C ILE A 122 3.52 -2.40 17.49
N ALA A 123 4.42 -2.83 16.60
CA ALA A 123 4.15 -3.90 15.65
C ALA A 123 3.77 -5.22 16.35
N ALA A 124 4.47 -5.56 17.44
CA ALA A 124 4.14 -6.74 18.25
C ALA A 124 2.75 -6.62 18.92
N GLN A 125 2.41 -5.45 19.45
CA GLN A 125 1.08 -5.20 20.03
C GLN A 125 -0.04 -5.35 18.99
N PHE A 126 0.15 -4.80 17.78
CA PHE A 126 -0.81 -4.96 16.69
C PHE A 126 -0.98 -6.41 16.27
N ALA A 127 0.11 -7.17 16.14
CA ALA A 127 0.06 -8.58 15.80
C ALA A 127 -0.70 -9.40 16.87
N ALA A 128 -0.45 -9.11 18.15
CA ALA A 128 -1.15 -9.76 19.26
C ALA A 128 -2.65 -9.42 19.27
N ALA A 129 -3.01 -8.15 19.05
CA ALA A 129 -4.41 -7.72 18.98
C ALA A 129 -5.15 -8.36 17.79
N GLN A 130 -4.49 -8.49 16.65
CA GLN A 130 -5.05 -9.16 15.48
C GLN A 130 -5.30 -10.65 15.75
N ALA A 131 -4.33 -11.34 16.37
CA ALA A 131 -4.50 -12.75 16.74
C ALA A 131 -5.66 -12.97 17.74
N ASP A 132 -5.88 -12.05 18.69
CA ASP A 132 -7.01 -12.11 19.61
C ASP A 132 -8.36 -11.88 18.89
N GLN A 133 -8.41 -10.94 17.94
CA GLN A 133 -9.60 -10.74 17.11
C GLN A 133 -9.94 -11.97 16.25
N ASP A 134 -8.94 -12.57 15.62
CA ASP A 134 -9.10 -13.79 14.81
C ASP A 134 -9.61 -14.96 15.68
N ALA A 135 -9.08 -15.11 16.90
CA ALA A 135 -9.53 -16.15 17.83
C ALA A 135 -10.99 -15.94 18.27
N ARG A 136 -11.38 -14.70 18.57
CA ARG A 136 -12.77 -14.37 18.92
C ARG A 136 -13.73 -14.59 17.76
N GLN A 137 -13.31 -14.24 16.54
CA GLN A 137 -14.11 -14.49 15.34
C GLN A 137 -14.33 -15.99 15.14
N ALA A 138 -13.28 -16.80 15.24
CA ALA A 138 -13.39 -18.25 15.14
C ALA A 138 -14.32 -18.85 16.22
N GLU A 139 -14.32 -18.29 17.44
CA GLU A 139 -15.24 -18.70 18.49
C GLU A 139 -16.71 -18.36 18.14
N LEU A 140 -16.95 -17.16 17.62
CA LEU A 140 -18.29 -16.74 17.18
C LEU A 140 -18.80 -17.63 16.05
N ASP A 141 -17.96 -17.92 15.05
CA ASP A 141 -18.31 -18.80 13.93
C ASP A 141 -18.68 -20.22 14.43
N GLN A 142 -17.93 -20.76 15.40
CA GLN A 142 -18.26 -22.05 16.03
C GLN A 142 -19.58 -22.02 16.78
N ARG A 143 -19.87 -20.94 17.51
CA ARG A 143 -21.14 -20.78 18.24
C ARG A 143 -22.32 -20.66 17.29
N GLU A 144 -22.18 -19.92 16.20
CA GLU A 144 -23.20 -19.81 15.16
C GLU A 144 -23.49 -21.18 14.54
N ALA A 145 -22.46 -21.92 14.13
CA ALA A 145 -22.62 -23.28 13.59
C ALA A 145 -23.32 -24.22 14.59
N ALA A 146 -22.98 -24.14 15.88
CA ALA A 146 -23.62 -24.95 16.92
C ALA A 146 -25.10 -24.58 17.13
N LEU A 147 -25.44 -23.29 17.05
CA LEU A 147 -26.83 -22.81 17.14
C LEU A 147 -27.64 -23.28 15.93
N THR A 148 -27.12 -23.14 14.71
CA THR A 148 -27.78 -23.64 13.49
C THR A 148 -28.03 -25.15 13.57
N ALA A 149 -27.03 -25.94 13.97
CA ALA A 149 -27.20 -27.38 14.14
C ALA A 149 -28.28 -27.74 15.18
N ARG A 150 -28.37 -26.95 16.26
CA ARG A 150 -29.40 -27.13 17.29
C ARG A 150 -30.80 -26.78 16.78
N GLU A 151 -30.93 -25.72 15.99
CA GLU A 151 -32.20 -25.33 15.35
C GLU A 151 -32.68 -26.41 14.36
N GLU A 152 -31.78 -26.94 13.53
CA GLU A 152 -32.07 -28.07 12.63
C GLU A 152 -32.52 -29.32 13.42
N ALA A 153 -31.84 -29.65 14.52
CA ALA A 153 -32.24 -30.77 15.37
C ALA A 153 -33.63 -30.56 16.02
N LEU A 154 -33.93 -29.33 16.47
CA LEU A 154 -35.24 -28.99 17.06
C LEU A 154 -36.36 -29.05 16.02
N THR A 155 -36.14 -28.52 14.82
CA THR A 155 -37.13 -28.60 13.73
C THR A 155 -37.40 -30.04 13.30
N ALA A 156 -36.36 -30.87 13.19
CA ALA A 156 -36.51 -32.30 12.92
C ALA A 156 -37.28 -33.03 14.03
N ALA A 157 -36.99 -32.73 15.30
CA ALA A 157 -37.70 -33.32 16.44
C ALA A 157 -39.18 -32.92 16.46
N GLN A 158 -39.49 -31.64 16.18
CA GLN A 158 -40.88 -31.16 16.09
C GLN A 158 -41.65 -31.86 14.96
N ALA A 159 -41.04 -32.00 13.79
CA ALA A 159 -41.64 -32.73 12.66
C ALA A 159 -41.92 -34.20 13.00
N ALA A 160 -41.00 -34.87 13.71
CA ALA A 160 -41.19 -36.26 14.16
C ALA A 160 -42.33 -36.41 15.17
N THR A 161 -42.51 -35.44 16.08
CA THR A 161 -43.61 -35.46 17.06
C THR A 161 -44.99 -35.12 16.46
N ALA A 162 -45.05 -34.43 15.32
CA ALA A 162 -46.32 -34.10 14.65
C ALA A 162 -46.88 -35.26 13.79
N ALA A 163 -46.05 -36.21 13.36
CA ALA A 163 -46.45 -37.34 12.53
C ALA A 163 -47.40 -38.37 13.21
N PRO A 164 -47.23 -38.78 14.49
CA PRO A 164 -48.06 -39.84 15.08
C PRO A 164 -49.50 -39.43 15.46
N GLU A 165 -49.82 -38.13 15.53
CA GLU A 165 -51.19 -37.68 15.85
C GLU A 165 -52.17 -37.82 14.67
N VAL A 166 -51.68 -37.89 13.44
CA VAL A 166 -52.53 -38.03 12.24
C VAL A 166 -52.92 -39.49 12.01
N GLU A 167 -52.05 -40.44 12.39
CA GLU A 167 -52.29 -41.88 12.18
C GLU A 167 -53.24 -42.48 13.23
N ALA A 168 -53.32 -41.90 14.44
CA ALA A 168 -54.26 -42.34 15.49
C ALA A 168 -55.72 -41.93 15.21
N LYS A 169 -55.98 -40.91 14.37
CA LYS A 169 -57.33 -40.50 13.95
C LYS A 169 -57.83 -41.17 12.67
N ALA A 170 -56.98 -41.96 11.99
CA ALA A 170 -57.30 -42.61 10.72
C ALA A 170 -57.76 -44.07 10.85
N LYS A 171 -58.06 -44.56 12.07
CA LYS A 171 -58.66 -45.89 12.27
C LYS A 171 -60.19 -45.74 12.21
N PRO A 172 -60.87 -46.06 11.09
CA PRO A 172 -62.32 -46.01 11.04
C PRO A 172 -62.89 -47.06 12.00
N GLU A 173 -63.71 -46.59 12.92
CA GLU A 173 -64.58 -47.41 13.76
C GLU A 173 -65.49 -48.23 12.83
N ALA A 174 -65.12 -49.50 12.62
CA ALA A 174 -65.90 -50.43 11.82
C ALA A 174 -67.18 -50.78 12.59
N ASP A 175 -68.28 -50.17 12.15
CA ASP A 175 -69.63 -50.29 12.68
C ASP A 175 -70.17 -51.73 12.55
N PRO A 176 -70.37 -52.49 13.65
CA PRO A 176 -70.65 -53.93 13.59
C PRO A 176 -72.15 -54.29 13.46
N LYS A 177 -73.01 -53.42 12.91
CA LYS A 177 -74.48 -53.62 12.91
C LYS A 177 -75.16 -53.94 11.58
N LYS A 178 -74.44 -54.41 10.55
CA LYS A 178 -75.04 -54.94 9.30
C LYS A 178 -74.77 -56.44 9.10
N ALA A 179 -75.16 -57.26 10.06
CA ALA A 179 -75.23 -58.71 9.86
C ALA A 179 -76.28 -59.35 10.79
N ALA A 180 -77.55 -59.09 10.52
CA ALA A 180 -78.64 -59.97 10.93
C ALA A 180 -79.77 -59.81 9.92
N LYS A 181 -79.94 -60.84 9.11
CA LYS A 181 -81.04 -61.06 8.18
C LYS A 181 -81.95 -62.12 8.80
#